data_AF-A0A4Y7QLU7-F1
#
_entry.id   AF-A0A4Y7QLU7-F1
#
_cell.length_a   1.000
_cell.length_b   1.000
_cell.length_c   1.000
_cell.angle_alpha   90.00
_cell.angle_beta   90.00
_cell.angle_gamma   90.00
#
_symmetry.space_group_name_H-M   'P 1'
#
loop_
_entity.id
_entity.type
_entity.pdbx_description
1 polymer ?
#
loop_
_entity_poly.entity_id
_entity_poly.type
_entity_poly.pdbx_seq_one_letter_code
_entity_poly.pdbx_strand_id
1 'polypeptide(L)' 'QGDVVPYFIGVFDAPGGRVSFAMDVPHRVRWKNADTFIPQYLKEKIIAAFQKLHDRGIGHGDVALRHMLIGML' A
#
# COMPACT_ATOMS: atom_id res chain seq x y z
N GLN A 1 3.98 -8.54 -4.53
CA GLN A 1 4.27 -8.16 -3.13
C GLN A 1 5.72 -7.71 -3.04
N GLY A 2 6.06 -6.81 -2.12
CA GLY A 2 7.41 -6.27 -1.94
C GLY A 2 7.84 -5.24 -3.01
N ASP A 3 6.93 -4.82 -3.90
CA ASP A 3 7.16 -3.79 -4.93
C ASP A 3 6.05 -2.72 -4.83
N VAL A 4 4.85 -3.04 -5.29
CA VAL A 4 3.69 -2.11 -5.31
C VAL A 4 2.64 -2.38 -4.24
N VAL A 5 2.74 -3.51 -3.56
CA VAL A 5 1.94 -3.87 -2.39
C VAL A 5 2.88 -4.40 -1.32
N PRO A 6 2.66 -4.06 -0.03
CA PRO A 6 3.46 -4.58 1.07
C PRO A 6 3.56 -6.11 1.05
N TYR A 7 4.65 -6.65 1.57
CA TYR A 7 4.75 -8.08 1.75
C TYR A 7 3.78 -8.52 2.84
N PHE A 8 3.04 -9.59 2.59
CA PHE A 8 2.06 -10.11 3.52
C PHE A 8 2.74 -11.13 4.44
N ILE A 9 2.80 -10.85 5.74
CA ILE A 9 3.50 -11.70 6.71
C ILE A 9 2.58 -12.82 7.19
N GLY A 10 1.31 -12.51 7.50
CA GLY A 10 0.37 -13.49 8.00
C GLY A 10 -0.99 -12.93 8.36
N VAL A 11 -1.99 -13.81 8.38
CA VAL A 11 -3.33 -13.55 8.93
C VAL A 11 -3.38 -14.20 10.31
N PHE A 12 -3.91 -13.48 11.29
CA PHE A 12 -4.03 -13.97 12.66
C PHE A 12 -5.45 -13.76 13.17
N ASP A 13 -5.97 -14.77 13.85
CA ASP A 13 -7.18 -14.62 14.64
C ASP A 13 -6.88 -13.77 15.87
N ALA A 14 -7.60 -12.67 16.01
CA ALA A 14 -7.50 -11.75 17.13
C ALA A 14 -8.71 -11.89 18.06
N PRO A 15 -8.55 -11.60 19.37
CA PRO A 15 -9.64 -11.70 20.34
C PRO A 15 -10.91 -10.96 19.90
N GLY A 16 -12.06 -11.55 20.23
CA GLY A 16 -13.36 -11.00 19.86
C GLY A 16 -13.75 -11.25 18.40
N GLY A 17 -13.24 -12.32 17.78
CA GLY A 17 -13.60 -12.73 16.42
C GLY A 17 -13.07 -11.80 15.32
N ARG A 18 -12.01 -11.04 15.61
CA ARG A 18 -11.41 -10.11 14.65
C ARG A 18 -10.32 -10.83 13.86
N VAL A 19 -10.10 -10.38 12.64
CA VAL A 19 -8.97 -10.83 11.81
C VAL A 19 -7.92 -9.74 11.76
N SER A 20 -6.67 -10.09 12.08
CA SER A 20 -5.53 -9.19 12.01
C SER A 20 -4.62 -9.57 10.85
N PHE A 21 -4.21 -8.58 10.06
CA PHE A 21 -3.34 -8.75 8.91
C PHE A 21 -1.98 -8.11 9.23
N ALA A 22 -0.93 -8.92 9.29
CA ALA A 22 0.44 -8.42 9.43
C ALA A 22 1.08 -8.25 8.06
N MET A 23 1.67 -7.08 7.82
CA MET A 23 2.35 -6.74 6.58
C MET A 23 3.67 -6.03 6.89
N ASP A 24 4.62 -6.10 5.96
CA ASP A 24 5.82 -5.29 6.03
C ASP A 24 5.49 -3.80 6.01
N VAL A 25 6.31 -3.01 6.71
CA VAL A 25 6.20 -1.56 6.67
C VAL A 25 6.52 -1.05 5.25
N PRO A 26 5.79 -0.04 4.73
CA PRO A 26 6.04 0.53 3.40
C PRO A 26 7.45 1.10 3.24
N HIS A 27 8.04 1.59 4.32
CA HIS A 27 9.43 2.05 4.37
C HIS A 27 9.98 1.94 5.78
N ARG A 28 11.28 1.60 5.91
CA ARG A 28 11.93 1.31 7.20
C ARG A 28 12.05 2.52 8.12
N VAL A 29 12.14 3.72 7.55
CA VAL A 29 12.37 4.94 8.34
C VAL A 29 11.08 5.71 8.54
N ARG A 30 10.37 6.02 7.44
CA ARG A 30 9.16 6.83 7.49
C ARG A 30 8.27 6.55 6.30
N TRP A 31 6.97 6.51 6.54
CA TRP A 31 5.94 6.42 5.52
C TRP A 31 4.70 7.18 5.97
N LYS A 32 3.81 7.49 5.04
CA LYS A 32 2.52 8.12 5.32
C LYS A 32 1.46 7.64 4.32
N ASN A 33 0.19 7.89 4.64
CA ASN A 33 -0.87 7.80 3.64
C ASN A 33 -0.65 8.87 2.56
N ALA A 34 -1.12 8.60 1.34
CA ALA A 34 -1.20 9.63 0.33
C ALA A 34 -2.17 10.74 0.77
N ASP A 35 -1.92 11.95 0.29
CA ASP A 35 -2.75 13.12 0.52
C ASP A 35 -2.71 14.03 -0.73
N THR A 36 -3.52 15.07 -0.74
CA THR A 36 -3.63 16.01 -1.88
C THR A 36 -2.37 16.84 -2.12
N PHE A 37 -1.48 16.93 -1.13
CA PHE A 37 -0.30 17.79 -1.13
C PHE A 37 1.00 17.05 -1.48
N ILE A 38 0.92 15.78 -1.89
CA ILE A 38 2.11 15.04 -2.32
C ILE A 38 2.70 15.65 -3.61
N PRO A 39 4.04 15.75 -3.69
CA PRO A 39 4.74 16.15 -4.92
C PRO A 39 4.33 15.36 -6.16
N GLN A 40 4.41 15.99 -7.33
CA GLN A 40 4.03 15.40 -8.62
C GLN A 40 4.72 14.06 -8.91
N TYR A 41 6.02 13.94 -8.61
CA TYR A 41 6.76 12.70 -8.83
C TYR A 41 6.22 11.50 -8.01
N LEU A 42 5.59 11.75 -6.85
CA LEU A 42 4.96 10.68 -6.07
C LEU A 42 3.61 10.27 -6.67
N LYS A 43 2.88 11.20 -7.27
CA LYS A 43 1.65 10.89 -8.02
C LYS A 43 1.97 9.97 -9.21
N GLU A 44 3.04 10.26 -9.93
CA GLU A 44 3.51 9.42 -11.04
C GLU A 44 3.91 8.02 -10.57
N LYS A 45 4.59 7.91 -9.42
CA LYS A 45 4.90 6.61 -8.81
C LYS A 45 3.64 5.82 -8.44
N ILE A 46 2.60 6.47 -7.93
CA ILE A 46 1.32 5.83 -7.64
C ILE A 46 0.69 5.29 -8.93
N ILE A 47 0.65 6.10 -10.01
CA ILE A 47 0.11 5.66 -11.31
C ILE A 47 0.90 4.44 -11.82
N ALA A 48 2.23 4.48 -11.77
CA ALA A 48 3.07 3.36 -12.16
C ALA A 48 2.81 2.11 -11.30
N ALA A 49 2.53 2.27 -10.01
CA ALA A 49 2.18 1.16 -9.13
C ALA A 49 0.84 0.51 -9.50
N PHE A 50 -0.17 1.32 -9.85
CA PHE A 50 -1.44 0.81 -10.38
C PHE A 50 -1.26 0.10 -11.72
N GLN A 51 -0.43 0.63 -12.62
CA GLN A 51 -0.14 -0.04 -13.89
C GLN A 51 0.44 -1.44 -13.64
N LYS A 52 1.45 -1.55 -12.78
CA LYS A 52 2.05 -2.84 -12.40
C LYS A 52 1.04 -3.80 -11.76
N LEU A 53 0.07 -3.31 -10.99
CA LEU A 53 -1.02 -4.14 -10.45
C LEU A 53 -1.91 -4.65 -11.59
N HIS A 54 -2.33 -3.76 -12.49
CA HIS A 54 -3.20 -4.10 -13.61
C HIS A 54 -2.53 -5.06 -14.61
N ASP A 55 -1.22 -4.91 -14.86
CA ASP A 55 -0.44 -5.83 -15.70
C ASP A 55 -0.43 -7.26 -15.16
N ARG A 56 -0.70 -7.44 -13.86
CA ARG A 56 -0.84 -8.74 -13.19
C ARG A 56 -2.30 -9.22 -13.12
N GLY A 57 -3.22 -8.52 -13.77
CA GLY A 57 -4.66 -8.80 -13.74
C GLY A 57 -5.33 -8.46 -12.41
N ILE A 58 -4.67 -7.65 -11.56
CA ILE A 58 -5.17 -7.31 -10.22
C ILE A 58 -5.74 -5.89 -10.21
N GLY A 59 -7.04 -5.76 -9.98
CA GLY A 59 -7.67 -4.48 -9.66
C GLY A 59 -7.65 -4.23 -8.16
N HIS A 60 -7.33 -3.01 -7.73
CA HIS A 60 -7.27 -2.67 -6.29
C HIS A 60 -8.64 -2.77 -5.59
N GLY A 61 -9.75 -2.48 -6.29
CA GLY A 61 -11.12 -2.66 -5.78
C GLY A 61 -11.65 -1.59 -4.80
N ASP A 62 -10.78 -0.81 -4.14
CA ASP A 62 -11.16 0.27 -3.22
C ASP A 62 -10.12 1.39 -3.21
N VAL A 63 -10.09 2.17 -4.30
CA VAL A 63 -9.10 3.22 -4.53
C VAL A 63 -9.46 4.47 -3.72
N ALA A 64 -8.67 4.74 -2.68
CA ALA A 64 -8.74 5.97 -1.90
C ALA A 64 -7.35 6.36 -1.39
N LEU A 65 -7.07 7.66 -1.21
CA LEU A 65 -5.76 8.16 -0.74
C LEU A 65 -5.34 7.53 0.60
N ARG A 66 -6.30 7.29 1.51
CA ARG A 66 -6.08 6.61 2.79
C ARG A 66 -5.61 5.15 2.65
N HIS A 67 -5.81 4.51 1.50
CA HIS A 67 -5.35 3.14 1.22
C HIS A 67 -4.02 3.09 0.46
N MET A 68 -3.45 4.24 0.11
CA MET A 68 -2.16 4.34 -0.57
C MET A 68 -1.08 4.71 0.44
N LEU A 69 -0.06 3.86 0.59
CA LEU A 69 1.05 4.08 1.50
C LEU A 69 2.30 4.50 0.73
N ILE A 70 2.89 5.62 1.15
CA ILE A 70 4.06 6.22 0.50
C ILE A 70 5.24 6.18 1.46
N GLY A 71 6.31 5.49 1.06
CA GLY A 71 7.61 5.58 1.70
C GLY A 71 8.26 6.95 1.46
N MET A 72 8.86 7.52 2.50
CA MET A 72 9.59 8.79 2.45
C MET A 72 11.03 8.59 2.95
N LEU A 73 11.94 9.37 2.36
CA LEU A 73 13.43 9.34 2.44
C LEU A 73 14.08 8.61 1.28
#